data_AF-A0A4R8FJE7-F1
#
_entry.id   AF-A0A4R8FJE7-F1
#
_cell.length_a   1.000
_cell.length_b   1.000
_cell.length_c   1.000
_cell.angle_alpha   90.00
_cell.angle_beta   90.00
_cell.angle_gamma   90.00
#
_symmetry.space_group_name_H-M   'P 1'
#
loop_
_entity.id
_entity.type
_entity.pdbx_description
1 polymer ?
#
loop_
_entity_poly.entity_id
_entity_poly.type
_entity_poly.pdbx_seq_one_letter_code
_entity_poly.pdbx_strand_id
1 'polypeptide(L)'
;ACWRAPIPRVAVENPVMHRHGRARLPADLPKPQIVQPWWFGEPFFKATGLYLRGLAPLSATDRLTPPAPGTEAHKRWSAVHRAPPGPDRWKIRSRTFEGLAAAAASQWGGDARQEAA
;
A
#
# COMPACT_ATOMS: atom_id res chain seq x y z
N ALA A 1 19.31 -1.04 -5.17
CA ALA A 1 17.98 -0.63 -4.66
C ALA A 1 17.19 -1.85 -4.20
N CYS A 2 16.28 -1.70 -3.22
CA CYS A 2 15.62 -2.79 -2.47
C CYS A 2 15.02 -3.92 -3.33
N TRP A 3 14.56 -3.62 -4.56
CA TRP A 3 14.01 -4.63 -5.47
C TRP A 3 15.00 -5.76 -5.82
N ARG A 4 16.29 -5.48 -5.97
CA ARG A 4 17.31 -6.47 -6.32
C ARG A 4 18.03 -7.04 -5.10
N ALA A 5 17.46 -6.88 -3.90
CA ALA A 5 18.02 -7.52 -2.70
C ALA A 5 18.15 -9.04 -2.94
N PRO A 6 19.27 -9.68 -2.53
CA PRO A 6 19.56 -11.09 -2.78
C PRO A 6 18.78 -12.00 -1.81
N ILE A 7 17.46 -11.81 -1.75
CA ILE A 7 16.53 -12.60 -0.94
C ILE A 7 15.36 -13.06 -1.81
N PRO A 8 14.81 -14.26 -1.54
CA PRO A 8 13.79 -14.87 -2.40
C PRO A 8 12.48 -14.08 -2.40
N ARG A 9 12.12 -13.49 -1.25
CA ARG A 9 10.84 -12.79 -1.04
C ARG A 9 11.08 -11.30 -0.83
N VAL A 10 10.41 -10.45 -1.60
CA VAL A 10 10.55 -8.99 -1.56
C VAL A 10 9.18 -8.34 -1.69
N ALA A 11 8.86 -7.44 -0.76
CA ALA A 11 7.78 -6.46 -0.89
C ALA A 11 8.37 -5.05 -0.82
N VAL A 12 8.12 -4.23 -1.85
CA VAL A 12 8.52 -2.81 -1.87
C VAL A 12 7.28 -1.95 -2.02
N GLU A 13 7.02 -1.09 -1.02
CA GLU A 13 6.01 -0.04 -1.11
C GLU A 13 6.53 1.15 -1.92
N ASN A 14 5.73 1.64 -2.85
CA ASN A 14 5.95 2.92 -3.52
C ASN A 14 4.59 3.55 -3.89
N PRO A 15 4.38 4.87 -3.72
CA PRO A 15 3.19 5.55 -4.21
C PRO A 15 2.96 5.34 -5.72
N VAL A 16 1.70 5.56 -6.14
CA VAL A 16 1.37 5.70 -7.56
C VAL A 16 2.17 6.87 -8.12
N MET A 17 3.11 6.55 -9.01
CA MET A 17 4.04 7.53 -9.55
C MET A 17 3.48 8.27 -10.75
N HIS A 18 3.80 9.56 -10.84
CA HIS A 18 3.63 10.31 -12.08
C HIS A 18 4.62 9.84 -13.15
N ARG A 19 4.35 10.21 -14.41
CA ARG A 19 5.11 9.75 -15.59
C ARG A 19 6.63 9.88 -15.49
N HIS A 20 7.14 10.97 -14.90
CA HIS A 20 8.59 11.20 -14.81
C HIS A 20 9.25 10.33 -13.72
N GLY A 21 8.54 10.01 -12.64
CA GLY A 21 9.00 9.04 -11.65
C GLY A 21 9.01 7.63 -12.24
N ARG A 22 7.95 7.26 -12.96
CA ARG A 22 7.83 5.96 -13.64
C ARG A 22 8.94 5.74 -14.66
N ALA A 23 9.31 6.75 -15.44
CA ALA A 23 10.38 6.67 -16.44
C ALA A 23 11.78 6.42 -15.84
N ARG A 24 11.97 6.64 -14.53
CA ARG A 24 13.24 6.40 -13.83
C ARG A 24 13.31 5.02 -13.15
N LEU A 25 12.23 4.26 -13.17
CA LEU A 25 12.21 2.92 -12.61
C LEU A 25 12.96 1.93 -13.52
N PRO A 26 13.59 0.90 -12.92
CA PRO A 26 14.06 -0.26 -13.67
C PRO A 26 12.98 -0.82 -14.61
N ALA A 27 13.35 -1.13 -15.84
CA ALA A 27 12.44 -1.63 -16.86
C ALA A 27 11.86 -3.02 -16.53
N ASP A 28 12.58 -3.80 -15.71
CA ASP A 28 12.21 -5.14 -15.24
C ASP A 28 11.25 -5.14 -14.04
N LEU A 29 10.82 -3.97 -13.56
CA LEU A 29 9.85 -3.91 -12.47
C LEU A 29 8.44 -4.33 -12.98
N PRO A 30 7.76 -5.23 -12.26
CA PRO A 30 6.38 -5.57 -12.58
C PRO A 30 5.46 -4.37 -12.38
N LYS A 31 4.20 -4.50 -12.81
CA LYS A 31 3.17 -3.56 -12.39
C LYS A 31 2.94 -3.75 -10.87
N PRO A 32 2.91 -2.67 -10.07
CA PRO A 32 2.63 -2.82 -8.65
C PRO A 32 1.17 -3.26 -8.45
N GLN A 33 0.94 -4.08 -7.44
CA GLN A 33 -0.40 -4.27 -6.89
C GLN A 33 -0.81 -2.99 -6.18
N ILE A 34 -1.94 -2.39 -6.57
CA ILE A 34 -2.49 -1.25 -5.86
C ILE A 34 -3.53 -1.75 -4.85
N VAL A 35 -3.33 -1.40 -3.58
CA VAL A 35 -4.28 -1.64 -2.50
C VAL A 35 -4.68 -0.33 -1.82
N GLN A 36 -5.72 -0.36 -1.01
CA GLN A 36 -6.24 0.80 -0.28
C GLN A 36 -6.51 0.44 1.19
N PRO A 37 -6.36 1.38 2.15
CA PRO A 37 -6.68 1.13 3.56
C PRO A 37 -8.11 0.62 3.78
N TRP A 38 -9.07 1.12 3.00
CA TRP A 38 -10.47 0.69 3.13
C TRP A 38 -10.72 -0.77 2.70
N TRP A 39 -9.72 -1.45 2.11
CA TRP A 39 -9.77 -2.91 1.89
C TRP A 39 -9.50 -3.71 3.17
N PHE A 40 -9.03 -3.03 4.22
CA PHE A 40 -8.56 -3.61 5.48
C PHE A 40 -9.17 -2.89 6.70
N GLY A 41 -10.39 -2.38 6.58
CA GLY A 41 -11.19 -1.85 7.69
C GLY A 41 -10.95 -0.37 8.00
N GLU A 42 -10.08 0.32 7.26
CA GLU A 42 -9.70 1.70 7.57
C GLU A 42 -10.30 2.70 6.57
N PRO A 43 -11.14 3.66 7.01
CA PRO A 43 -11.91 4.55 6.14
C PRO A 43 -11.05 5.68 5.52
N PHE A 44 -10.02 5.31 4.77
CA PHE A 44 -9.06 6.23 4.16
C PHE A 44 -8.78 5.86 2.71
N PHE A 45 -8.63 6.90 1.88
CA PHE A 45 -8.03 6.80 0.57
C PHE A 45 -6.54 7.12 0.67
N LYS A 46 -5.71 6.12 0.39
CA LYS A 46 -4.26 6.22 0.25
C LYS A 46 -3.80 5.03 -0.57
N ALA A 47 -3.70 5.20 -1.88
CA ALA A 47 -3.24 4.13 -2.76
C ALA A 47 -1.82 3.70 -2.38
N THR A 48 -1.66 2.43 -2.02
CA THR A 48 -0.38 1.81 -1.68
C THR A 48 0.01 0.88 -2.81
N GLY A 49 1.12 1.18 -3.50
CA GLY A 49 1.64 0.33 -4.57
C GLY A 49 2.66 -0.66 -4.02
N LEU A 50 2.40 -1.95 -4.19
CA LEU A 50 3.25 -3.05 -3.74
C LEU A 50 3.92 -3.72 -4.95
N TYR A 51 5.24 -3.64 -5.03
CA TYR A 51 6.03 -4.47 -5.94
C TYR A 51 6.42 -5.75 -5.20
N LEU A 52 5.98 -6.89 -5.71
CA LEU A 52 6.11 -8.18 -5.05
C LEU A 52 6.96 -9.14 -5.88
N ARG A 53 7.89 -9.84 -5.22
CA ARG A 53 8.63 -10.97 -5.78
C ARG A 53 8.63 -12.10 -4.77
N GLY A 54 8.26 -13.31 -5.19
CA GLY A 54 8.20 -14.47 -4.30
C GLY A 54 7.17 -14.32 -3.15
N LEU A 55 6.14 -13.48 -3.35
CA LEU A 55 5.05 -13.25 -2.40
C LEU A 55 3.73 -13.24 -3.15
N ALA A 56 2.69 -13.80 -2.54
CA ALA A 56 1.34 -13.71 -3.07
C ALA A 56 0.82 -12.25 -3.00
N PRO A 57 0.00 -11.79 -3.97
CA PRO A 57 -0.70 -10.52 -3.88
C PRO A 57 -1.47 -10.42 -2.56
N LEU A 58 -1.43 -9.25 -1.91
CA LEU A 58 -2.10 -9.03 -0.64
C LEU A 58 -3.62 -9.06 -0.81
N SER A 59 -4.30 -9.91 -0.05
CA SER A 59 -5.76 -10.07 -0.10
C SER A 59 -6.44 -9.12 0.88
N ALA A 60 -7.55 -8.52 0.46
CA ALA A 60 -8.38 -7.69 1.33
C ALA A 60 -8.96 -8.53 2.47
N THR A 61 -8.92 -8.02 3.71
CA THR A 61 -9.38 -8.75 4.90
C THR A 61 -10.66 -8.16 5.52
N ASP A 62 -10.93 -6.88 5.30
CA ASP A 62 -12.10 -6.19 5.84
C ASP A 62 -12.49 -5.04 4.89
N ARG A 63 -13.25 -5.34 3.85
CA ARG A 63 -13.52 -4.38 2.78
C ARG A 63 -14.72 -3.50 3.13
N LEU A 64 -14.47 -2.21 3.32
CA LEU A 64 -15.51 -1.20 3.48
C LEU A 64 -16.10 -0.76 2.14
N THR A 65 -17.32 -0.23 2.16
CA THR A 65 -17.90 0.46 1.00
C THR A 65 -17.48 1.93 1.02
N PRO A 66 -16.76 2.43 0.00
CA PRO A 66 -16.34 3.83 -0.02
C PRO A 66 -17.54 4.78 -0.23
N PRO A 67 -17.54 5.96 0.43
CA PRO A 67 -18.57 6.95 0.24
C PRO A 67 -18.55 7.53 -1.17
N ALA A 68 -19.71 7.97 -1.66
CA ALA A 68 -19.83 8.57 -2.99
C ALA A 68 -18.94 9.83 -3.12
N PRO A 69 -18.32 10.07 -4.30
CA PRO A 69 -17.57 11.28 -4.58
C PRO A 69 -18.37 12.56 -4.26
N GLY A 70 -17.67 13.60 -3.79
CA GLY A 70 -18.28 14.90 -3.46
C GLY A 70 -18.96 14.99 -2.10
N THR A 71 -19.26 13.86 -1.45
CA THR A 71 -19.83 13.84 -0.09
C THR A 71 -18.84 14.29 0.98
N GLU A 72 -19.35 14.72 2.13
CA GLU A 72 -18.51 15.07 3.28
C GLU A 72 -17.73 13.86 3.80
N ALA A 73 -18.35 12.67 3.79
CA ALA A 73 -17.68 11.42 4.12
C ALA A 73 -16.48 11.15 3.18
N HIS A 74 -16.64 11.36 1.87
CA HIS A 74 -15.54 11.21 0.91
C HIS A 74 -14.40 12.20 1.18
N LYS A 75 -14.70 13.45 1.54
CA LYS A 75 -13.67 14.43 1.93
C LYS A 75 -12.91 13.98 3.18
N ARG A 76 -13.61 13.43 4.18
CA ARG A 76 -12.99 12.87 5.39
C ARG A 76 -12.07 11.69 5.06
N TRP A 77 -12.52 10.75 4.23
CA TRP A 77 -11.69 9.62 3.80
C TRP A 77 -10.46 10.06 2.99
N SER A 78 -10.53 11.23 2.35
CA SER A 78 -9.42 11.84 1.60
C SER A 78 -8.39 12.60 2.47
N ALA A 79 -8.48 12.52 3.82
CA ALA A 79 -7.67 13.31 4.74
C ALA A 79 -6.16 13.24 4.48
N VAL A 80 -5.62 12.07 4.11
CA VAL A 80 -4.19 11.88 3.79
C VAL A 80 -3.76 12.75 2.61
N HIS A 81 -4.56 12.78 1.54
CA HIS A 81 -4.28 13.59 0.35
C HIS A 81 -4.46 15.09 0.62
N ARG A 82 -5.37 15.43 1.55
CA ARG A 82 -5.73 16.79 1.96
C ARG A 82 -4.90 17.33 3.13
N ALA A 83 -3.87 16.61 3.58
CA ALA A 83 -3.03 17.03 4.69
C ALA A 83 -2.44 18.43 4.45
N PRO A 84 -2.62 19.39 5.38
CA PRO A 84 -2.21 20.78 5.19
C PRO A 84 -0.69 20.90 5.07
N PRO A 85 -0.18 21.96 4.42
CA PRO A 85 1.25 22.28 4.47
C PRO A 85 1.70 22.50 5.92
N GLY A 86 2.87 21.97 6.28
CA GLY A 86 3.39 22.09 7.64
C GLY A 86 4.42 20.99 7.97
N PRO A 87 5.05 21.08 9.16
CA PRO A 87 6.11 20.19 9.58
C PRO A 87 5.65 18.72 9.68
N ASP A 88 4.39 18.46 10.02
CA ASP A 88 3.86 17.09 10.16
C ASP A 88 3.31 16.48 8.87
N ARG A 89 3.29 17.24 7.77
CA ARG A 89 2.67 16.80 6.53
C ARG A 89 3.28 15.51 5.99
N TRP A 90 4.61 15.37 6.11
CA TRP A 90 5.30 14.16 5.67
C TRP A 90 4.86 12.95 6.49
N LYS A 91 4.77 13.09 7.83
CA LYS A 91 4.35 12.03 8.76
C LYS A 91 2.91 11.58 8.51
N ILE A 92 2.01 12.54 8.33
CA ILE A 92 0.59 12.25 8.02
C ILE A 92 0.48 11.48 6.70
N ARG A 93 1.25 11.89 5.69
CA ARG A 93 1.20 11.28 4.35
C ARG A 93 1.95 9.97 4.24
N SER A 94 2.93 9.71 5.10
CA SER A 94 3.67 8.45 5.14
C SER A 94 3.05 7.41 6.07
N ARG A 95 1.97 7.73 6.80
CA ARG A 95 1.31 6.81 7.74
C ARG A 95 0.96 5.47 7.07
N THR A 96 1.43 4.38 7.67
CA THR A 96 0.93 3.03 7.38
C THR A 96 -0.28 2.75 8.27
N PHE A 97 -1.26 2.10 7.67
CA PHE A 97 -2.56 1.79 8.25
C PHE A 97 -2.52 0.39 8.87
N GLU A 98 -3.11 0.23 10.05
CA GLU A 98 -2.90 -0.92 10.92
C GLU A 98 -3.49 -2.20 10.33
N GLY A 99 -4.69 -2.14 9.76
CA GLY A 99 -5.34 -3.26 9.09
C GLY A 99 -4.54 -3.73 7.87
N LEU A 100 -3.97 -2.81 7.09
CA LEU A 100 -3.07 -3.15 5.99
C LEU A 100 -1.81 -3.86 6.50
N ALA A 101 -1.18 -3.31 7.54
CA ALA A 101 0.03 -3.89 8.13
C ALA A 101 -0.24 -5.29 8.73
N ALA A 102 -1.36 -5.46 9.42
CA ALA A 102 -1.78 -6.73 10.00
C ALA A 102 -2.09 -7.78 8.92
N ALA A 103 -2.78 -7.39 7.84
CA ALA A 103 -3.04 -8.28 6.71
C ALA A 103 -1.74 -8.76 6.05
N ALA A 104 -0.78 -7.83 5.82
CA ALA A 104 0.53 -8.16 5.25
C ALA A 104 1.32 -9.11 6.16
N ALA A 105 1.37 -8.84 7.47
CA ALA A 105 2.07 -9.68 8.44
C ALA A 105 1.45 -11.07 8.56
N SER A 106 0.11 -11.14 8.58
CA SER A 106 -0.62 -12.41 8.69
C SER A 106 -0.46 -13.27 7.44
N GLN A 107 -0.73 -12.70 6.25
CA GLN A 107 -0.69 -13.45 5.00
C GLN A 107 0.73 -13.90 4.66
N TRP A 108 1.66 -12.96 4.47
CA TRP A 108 3.02 -13.31 4.04
C TRP A 108 3.80 -14.05 5.13
N GLY A 109 3.52 -13.77 6.41
CA GLY A 109 4.09 -14.52 7.53
C GLY A 109 3.51 -15.93 7.64
N GLY A 110 2.24 -16.12 7.31
CA GLY A 110 1.58 -17.42 7.22
C GLY A 110 2.16 -18.28 6.10
N ASP A 111 2.23 -17.73 4.89
CA ASP A 111 2.81 -18.39 3.71
C ASP A 111 4.23 -18.89 4.00
N ALA A 112 5.08 -18.03 4.59
CA ALA A 112 6.46 -18.37 4.91
C ALA A 112 6.58 -19.49 5.97
N ARG A 113 5.66 -19.55 6.94
CA ARG A 113 5.64 -20.62 7.95
C ARG A 113 5.18 -21.95 7.35
N GLN A 114 4.17 -21.91 6.47
CA GLN A 114 3.65 -23.11 5.82
C GLN A 114 4.69 -23.75 4.89
N GLU A 115 5.48 -22.95 4.17
CA GLU A 115 6.56 -23.46 3.31
C GLU A 115 7.76 -24.02 4.10
N ALA A 116 7.91 -23.67 5.38
CA ALA A 116 9.01 -24.14 6.22
C ALA A 116 8.68 -25.41 7.03
N ALA A 117 7.40 -25.80 7.09
CA ALA A 117 6.90 -26.99 7.77
C ALA A 117 6.96 -28.22 6.86
#